data_AF-A0A9D7KSK0-F1
#
_entry.id   AF-A0A9D7KSK0-F1
#
_cell.length_a   1.000
_cell.length_b   1.000
_cell.length_c   1.000
_cell.angle_alpha   90.00
_cell.angle_beta   90.00
_cell.angle_gamma   90.00
#
_symmetry.space_group_name_H-M   'P 1'
#
loop_
_entity.id
_entity.type
_entity.pdbx_description
1 polymer ?
#
loop_
_entity_poly.entity_id
_entity_poly.type
_entity_poly.pdbx_seq_one_letter_code
_entity_poly.pdbx_strand_id
1 'polypeptide(L)'
;MENQTYNIATLHKEIVEWKELVLLVRDEIAIFEHQLGELLSSPQEMDVMQFAQHFESQFIRHKEVSDELFHDLKIADHNLKVILERNPEMESVEGLDHEELRDRVQTYEKLFNELKGNYRHFLAAALS
;
A
#
# COMPACT_ATOMS: atom_id res chain seq x y z
N MET A 1 -9.19 -0.70 33.64
CA MET A 1 -9.31 -0.87 32.19
C MET A 1 -8.88 -2.29 31.94
N GLU A 2 -9.74 -3.15 31.40
CA GLU A 2 -9.34 -4.51 31.04
C GLU A 2 -8.30 -4.40 29.91
N ASN A 3 -7.12 -4.98 30.12
CA ASN A 3 -6.11 -5.04 29.06
C ASN A 3 -6.64 -5.97 27.97
N GLN A 4 -6.84 -5.42 26.76
CA GLN A 4 -7.28 -6.21 25.62
C GLN A 4 -6.10 -7.08 25.14
N THR A 5 -6.34 -8.39 25.09
CA THR A 5 -5.38 -9.39 24.59
C THR A 5 -5.66 -9.71 23.13
N TYR A 6 -4.62 -9.73 22.32
CA TYR A 6 -4.71 -9.99 20.88
C TYR A 6 -3.98 -11.27 20.53
N ASN A 7 -4.60 -12.10 19.69
CA ASN A 7 -4.02 -13.36 19.25
C ASN A 7 -2.85 -13.13 18.29
N ILE A 8 -1.69 -13.70 18.58
CA ILE A 8 -0.46 -13.49 17.79
C ILE A 8 -0.62 -14.02 16.36
N ALA A 9 -1.29 -15.15 16.16
CA ALA A 9 -1.49 -15.71 14.82
C ALA A 9 -2.39 -14.82 13.97
N THR A 10 -3.44 -14.21 14.56
CA THR A 10 -4.27 -13.21 13.89
C THR A 10 -3.45 -11.99 13.50
N LEU A 11 -2.66 -11.43 14.42
CA LEU A 11 -1.82 -10.25 14.14
C LEU A 11 -0.79 -10.51 13.04
N HIS A 12 -0.15 -11.68 13.06
CA HIS A 12 0.79 -12.07 12.02
C HIS A 12 0.11 -12.22 10.65
N LYS A 13 -1.07 -12.87 10.62
CA LYS A 13 -1.85 -13.04 9.40
C LYS A 13 -2.22 -11.68 8.79
N GLU A 14 -2.68 -10.74 9.59
CA GLU A 14 -3.01 -9.39 9.12
C GLU A 14 -1.80 -8.67 8.51
N ILE A 15 -0.63 -8.74 9.15
CA ILE A 15 0.59 -8.15 8.60
C ILE A 15 0.97 -8.80 7.26
N VAL A 16 0.79 -10.12 7.12
CA VAL A 16 1.05 -10.82 5.85
C VAL A 16 0.10 -10.31 4.76
N GLU A 17 -1.19 -10.22 5.04
CA GLU A 17 -2.19 -9.69 4.09
C GLU A 17 -1.87 -8.24 3.69
N TRP A 18 -1.47 -7.40 4.64
CA TRP A 18 -1.10 -6.00 4.37
C TRP A 18 0.18 -5.89 3.55
N LYS A 19 1.17 -6.78 3.75
CA LYS A 19 2.38 -6.83 2.92
C LYS A 19 2.05 -7.23 1.49
N GLU A 20 1.17 -8.21 1.30
CA GLU A 20 0.70 -8.64 -0.02
C GLU A 20 -0.03 -7.51 -0.75
N LEU A 21 -0.92 -6.79 -0.06
CA LEU A 21 -1.58 -5.61 -0.60
C LEU A 21 -0.57 -4.54 -1.09
N VAL A 22 0.43 -4.19 -0.27
CA VAL A 22 1.44 -3.20 -0.66
C VAL A 22 2.26 -3.66 -1.88
N LEU A 23 2.57 -4.96 -1.97
CA LEU A 23 3.25 -5.52 -3.15
C LEU A 23 2.38 -5.44 -4.40
N LEU A 24 1.10 -5.81 -4.29
CA LEU A 24 0.15 -5.71 -5.40
C LEU A 24 0.01 -4.26 -5.90
N VAL A 25 -0.08 -3.30 -4.99
CA VAL A 25 -0.15 -1.88 -5.36
C VAL A 25 1.11 -1.42 -6.06
N ARG A 26 2.31 -1.82 -5.60
CA ARG A 26 3.57 -1.50 -6.30
C ARG A 26 3.58 -2.03 -7.73
N ASP A 27 3.16 -3.28 -7.92
CA ASP A 27 3.10 -3.89 -9.24
C ASP A 27 2.10 -3.17 -10.14
N GLU A 28 0.92 -2.80 -9.63
CA GLU A 28 -0.07 -2.03 -10.39
C GLU A 28 0.42 -0.62 -10.74
N ILE A 29 1.10 0.08 -9.83
CA ILE A 29 1.70 1.40 -10.13
C ILE A 29 2.76 1.27 -11.23
N ALA A 30 3.59 0.23 -11.22
CA ALA A 30 4.58 0.00 -12.27
C ALA A 30 3.91 -0.23 -13.65
N ILE A 31 2.77 -0.92 -13.67
CA ILE A 31 1.95 -1.07 -14.88
C ILE A 31 1.41 0.28 -15.35
N PHE A 32 0.91 1.13 -14.45
CA PHE A 32 0.42 2.47 -14.81
C PHE A 32 1.55 3.38 -15.32
N GLU A 33 2.74 3.32 -14.73
CA GLU A 33 3.93 4.03 -15.23
C GLU A 33 4.25 3.61 -16.67
N HIS A 34 4.22 2.30 -16.97
CA HIS A 34 4.46 1.78 -18.31
C HIS A 34 3.40 2.27 -19.31
N GLN A 35 2.11 2.15 -18.96
CA GLN A 35 1.00 2.59 -19.80
C GLN A 35 1.04 4.08 -20.09
N LEU A 36 1.40 4.89 -19.08
CA LEU A 36 1.54 6.32 -19.23
C LEU A 36 2.73 6.66 -20.15
N GLY A 37 3.84 5.95 -20.01
CA GLY A 37 5.00 6.09 -20.90
C GLY A 37 4.67 5.74 -22.36
N GLU A 38 3.89 4.68 -22.59
CA GLU A 38 3.41 4.31 -23.93
C GLU A 38 2.51 5.41 -24.53
N LEU A 39 1.59 5.97 -23.74
CA LEU A 39 0.73 7.08 -24.17
C LEU A 39 1.57 8.31 -24.58
N LEU A 40 2.61 8.63 -23.80
CA LEU A 40 3.49 9.77 -24.05
C LEU A 40 4.57 9.52 -25.12
N SER A 41 4.60 8.34 -25.73
CA SER A 41 5.59 8.00 -26.78
C SER A 41 5.40 8.80 -28.08
N SER A 42 4.27 9.48 -28.24
CA SER A 42 3.94 10.36 -29.37
C SER A 42 3.53 11.75 -28.87
N PRO A 43 3.62 12.81 -29.70
CA PRO A 43 3.17 14.15 -29.31
C PRO A 43 1.71 14.14 -28.88
N GLN A 44 1.45 14.61 -27.66
CA GLN A 44 0.11 14.71 -27.09
C GLN A 44 -0.36 16.16 -27.03
N GLU A 45 -1.67 16.34 -26.92
CA GLU A 45 -2.26 17.63 -26.61
C GLU A 45 -1.78 18.14 -25.24
N MET A 46 -1.69 19.46 -25.09
CA MET A 46 -1.17 20.10 -23.89
C MET A 46 -1.90 19.65 -22.62
N ASP A 47 -3.23 19.50 -22.71
CA ASP A 47 -4.07 19.08 -21.58
C ASP A 47 -3.74 17.63 -21.16
N VAL A 48 -3.57 16.72 -22.11
CA VAL A 48 -3.17 15.32 -21.84
C VAL A 48 -1.81 15.27 -21.16
N MET A 49 -0.86 16.09 -21.62
CA MET A 49 0.48 16.18 -21.02
C MET A 49 0.42 16.68 -19.57
N GLN A 50 -0.41 17.68 -19.28
CA GLN A 50 -0.58 18.21 -17.92
C GLN A 50 -1.17 17.16 -16.97
N PHE A 51 -2.18 16.42 -17.40
CA PHE A 51 -2.74 15.32 -16.60
C PHE A 51 -1.74 14.19 -16.40
N ALA A 52 -0.96 13.85 -17.43
CA ALA A 52 0.08 12.82 -17.31
C ALA A 52 1.11 13.19 -16.22
N GLN A 53 1.61 14.43 -16.20
CA GLN A 53 2.54 14.90 -15.17
C GLN A 53 1.95 14.84 -13.75
N HIS A 54 0.64 15.08 -13.62
CA HIS A 54 -0.06 14.92 -12.34
C HIS A 54 -0.04 13.46 -11.88
N PHE A 55 -0.33 12.51 -12.78
CA PHE A 55 -0.28 11.08 -12.47
C PHE A 55 1.14 10.59 -12.17
N GLU A 56 2.16 11.02 -12.92
CA GLU A 56 3.57 10.69 -12.61
C GLU A 56 3.94 11.11 -11.18
N SER A 57 3.56 12.33 -10.78
CA SER A 57 3.81 12.83 -9.42
C SER A 57 3.07 12.00 -8.36
N GLN A 58 1.84 11.58 -8.65
CA GLN A 58 1.08 10.71 -7.75
C GLN A 58 1.70 9.31 -7.65
N PHE A 59 2.18 8.73 -8.76
CA PHE A 59 2.83 7.42 -8.77
C PHE A 59 4.10 7.41 -7.93
N ILE A 60 4.95 8.43 -8.07
CA ILE A 60 6.16 8.60 -7.25
C ILE A 60 5.78 8.64 -5.76
N ARG A 61 4.82 9.48 -5.39
CA ARG A 61 4.38 9.61 -3.99
C ARG A 61 3.79 8.31 -3.44
N HIS A 62 3.01 7.58 -4.24
CA HIS A 62 2.47 6.29 -3.82
C HIS A 62 3.57 5.23 -3.63
N LYS A 63 4.65 5.26 -4.43
CA LYS A 63 5.80 4.37 -4.24
C LYS A 63 6.55 4.67 -2.94
N GLU A 64 6.77 5.95 -2.63
CA GLU A 64 7.37 6.37 -1.35
C GLU A 64 6.55 5.87 -0.15
N VAL A 65 5.23 6.09 -0.16
CA VAL A 65 4.33 5.58 0.90
C VAL A 65 4.34 4.06 0.96
N SER A 66 4.43 3.37 -0.18
CA SER A 66 4.54 1.91 -0.23
C SER A 66 5.83 1.43 0.44
N ASP A 67 6.93 2.14 0.24
CA ASP A 67 8.23 1.83 0.86
C ASP A 67 8.21 2.01 2.37
N GLU A 68 7.68 3.13 2.85
CA GLU A 68 7.52 3.41 4.28
C GLU A 68 6.58 2.40 4.95
N LEU A 69 5.39 2.19 4.39
CA LEU A 69 4.42 1.26 4.96
C LEU A 69 4.94 -0.18 4.98
N PHE A 70 5.60 -0.63 3.91
CA PHE A 70 6.18 -1.97 3.86
C PHE A 70 7.32 -2.14 4.88
N HIS A 71 8.10 -1.09 5.12
CA HIS A 71 9.14 -1.10 6.15
C HIS A 71 8.54 -1.27 7.55
N ASP A 72 7.50 -0.50 7.87
CA ASP A 72 6.84 -0.57 9.18
C ASP A 72 6.16 -1.93 9.40
N LEU A 73 5.54 -2.50 8.36
CA LEU A 73 5.00 -3.86 8.40
C LEU A 73 6.09 -4.93 8.62
N LYS A 74 7.31 -4.73 8.10
CA LYS A 74 8.43 -5.63 8.41
C LYS A 74 8.87 -5.52 9.86
N ILE A 75 8.91 -4.31 10.42
CA ILE A 75 9.24 -4.09 11.83
C ILE A 75 8.20 -4.77 12.72
N ALA A 76 6.91 -4.59 12.45
CA ALA A 76 5.83 -5.21 13.23
C ALA A 76 5.91 -6.74 13.21
N ASP A 77 6.12 -7.33 12.04
CA ASP A 77 6.31 -8.79 11.89
C ASP A 77 7.57 -9.31 12.61
N HIS A 78 8.66 -8.55 12.54
CA HIS A 78 9.89 -8.90 13.27
C HIS A 78 9.67 -8.88 14.79
N ASN A 79 8.95 -7.87 15.29
CA ASN A 79 8.63 -7.77 16.72
C ASN A 79 7.79 -8.98 17.18
N LEU A 80 6.78 -9.40 16.41
CA LEU A 80 6.00 -10.60 16.72
C LEU A 80 6.88 -11.87 16.76
N LYS A 81 7.81 -12.02 15.80
CA LYS A 81 8.74 -13.14 15.78
C LYS A 81 9.64 -13.17 17.02
N VAL A 82 10.17 -12.02 17.43
CA VAL A 82 10.99 -11.91 18.65
C VAL A 82 10.19 -12.29 19.90
N ILE A 83 8.90 -11.95 19.97
CA ILE A 83 8.03 -12.35 21.08
C ILE A 83 7.88 -13.88 21.12
N LEU A 84 7.59 -14.51 19.98
CA LEU A 84 7.45 -15.96 19.86
C LEU A 84 8.77 -16.70 20.11
N GLU A 85 9.92 -16.17 19.69
CA GLU A 85 11.23 -16.74 19.97
C GLU A 85 11.53 -16.76 21.47
N ARG A 86 11.10 -15.71 22.20
CA ARG A 86 11.27 -15.63 23.66
C ARG A 86 10.28 -16.50 24.41
N ASN A 87 9.05 -16.61 23.91
CA ASN A 87 7.96 -17.38 24.52
C ASN A 87 7.17 -18.17 23.46
N PRO A 88 7.63 -19.36 23.05
CA PRO A 88 7.01 -20.12 21.95
C PRO A 88 5.57 -20.57 22.21
N GLU A 89 5.20 -20.76 23.48
CA GLU A 89 3.86 -21.17 23.92
C GLU A 89 2.89 -19.97 24.05
N MET A 90 3.35 -18.75 23.77
CA MET A 90 2.52 -17.55 23.89
C MET A 90 1.54 -17.47 22.72
N GLU A 91 0.24 -17.48 23.03
CA GLU A 91 -0.82 -17.37 22.02
C GLU A 91 -1.34 -15.94 21.86
N SER A 92 -1.20 -15.10 22.88
CA SER A 92 -1.76 -13.74 22.91
C SER A 92 -0.83 -12.73 23.58
N VAL A 93 -0.94 -11.47 23.15
CA VAL A 93 -0.18 -10.31 23.66
C VAL A 93 -1.12 -9.21 24.12
N GLU A 94 -0.79 -8.57 25.25
CA GLU A 94 -1.52 -7.40 25.74
C GLU A 94 -1.01 -6.12 25.05
N GLY A 95 -1.94 -5.26 24.60
CA GLY A 95 -1.62 -3.91 24.14
C GLY A 95 -0.90 -3.79 22.78
N LEU A 96 -0.86 -4.86 21.98
CA LEU A 96 -0.25 -4.88 20.65
C LEU A 96 -1.33 -5.21 19.61
N ASP A 97 -2.11 -4.21 19.19
CA ASP A 97 -3.30 -4.42 18.33
C ASP A 97 -3.18 -3.94 16.89
N HIS A 98 -2.05 -3.29 16.58
CA HIS A 98 -1.76 -2.71 15.28
C HIS A 98 -2.83 -1.71 14.77
N GLU A 99 -3.61 -1.05 15.64
CA GLU A 99 -4.66 -0.09 15.25
C GLU A 99 -4.12 0.99 14.31
N GLU A 100 -3.00 1.62 14.65
CA GLU A 100 -2.37 2.63 13.79
C GLU A 100 -1.95 2.07 12.43
N LEU A 101 -1.38 0.86 12.39
CA LEU A 101 -0.99 0.22 11.13
C LEU A 101 -2.22 -0.14 10.29
N ARG A 102 -3.29 -0.60 10.92
CA ARG A 102 -4.56 -0.92 10.26
C ARG A 102 -5.17 0.31 9.62
N ASP A 103 -5.23 1.42 10.34
CA ASP A 103 -5.75 2.70 9.83
C ASP A 103 -4.93 3.21 8.65
N ARG A 104 -3.59 3.09 8.75
CA ARG A 104 -2.68 3.45 7.66
C ARG A 104 -2.89 2.58 6.43
N VAL A 105 -3.03 1.26 6.59
CA VAL A 105 -3.28 0.33 5.47
C VAL A 105 -4.64 0.60 4.83
N GLN A 106 -5.69 0.82 5.62
CA GLN A 106 -7.02 1.17 5.10
C GLN A 106 -7.02 2.48 4.30
N THR A 107 -6.32 3.49 4.83
CA THR A 107 -6.16 4.78 4.14
C THR A 107 -5.36 4.61 2.85
N TYR A 108 -4.27 3.85 2.90
CA TYR A 108 -3.44 3.53 1.75
C TYR A 108 -4.24 2.84 0.63
N GLU A 109 -5.01 1.80 0.98
CA GLU A 109 -5.87 1.07 0.03
C GLU A 109 -6.91 1.99 -0.61
N LYS A 110 -7.58 2.82 0.20
CA LYS A 110 -8.57 3.78 -0.27
C LYS A 110 -7.96 4.76 -1.27
N LEU A 111 -6.83 5.38 -0.92
CA LEU A 111 -6.15 6.34 -1.81
C LEU A 111 -5.70 5.68 -3.11
N PHE A 112 -5.21 4.45 -3.05
CA PHE A 112 -4.85 3.71 -4.25
C PHE A 112 -6.06 3.42 -5.15
N ASN A 113 -7.19 3.02 -4.58
CA ASN A 113 -8.42 2.78 -5.36
C ASN A 113 -8.94 4.06 -6.03
N GLU A 114 -8.85 5.20 -5.34
CA GLU A 114 -9.19 6.51 -5.91
C GLU A 114 -8.24 6.87 -7.06
N LEU A 115 -6.92 6.74 -6.88
CA LEU A 115 -5.92 6.95 -7.92
C LEU A 115 -6.18 6.06 -9.15
N LYS A 116 -6.40 4.76 -8.93
CA LYS A 116 -6.67 3.77 -9.98
C LYS A 116 -7.94 4.11 -10.77
N GLY A 117 -9.00 4.54 -10.09
CA GLY A 117 -10.23 5.00 -10.74
C GLY A 117 -9.99 6.22 -11.62
N ASN A 118 -9.33 7.24 -11.07
CA ASN A 118 -9.01 8.48 -11.79
C ASN A 118 -8.10 8.22 -13.00
N TYR A 119 -7.08 7.38 -12.85
CA TYR A 119 -6.16 7.04 -13.92
C TYR A 119 -6.84 6.28 -15.07
N ARG A 120 -7.71 5.32 -14.74
CA ARG A 120 -8.50 4.60 -15.76
C ARG A 120 -9.44 5.52 -16.52
N HIS A 121 -10.07 6.47 -15.85
CA HIS A 121 -10.92 7.47 -16.51
C HIS A 121 -10.11 8.36 -17.45
N PHE A 122 -8.94 8.81 -17.00
CA PHE A 122 -8.00 9.55 -17.84
C PHE A 122 -7.57 8.77 -19.08
N LEU A 123 -7.14 7.51 -18.94
CA LEU A 123 -6.73 6.69 -20.08
C LEU A 123 -7.88 6.49 -21.09
N ALA A 124 -9.11 6.28 -20.62
CA ALA A 124 -10.26 6.14 -21.49
C ALA A 124 -10.54 7.41 -22.30
N ALA A 125 -10.36 8.59 -21.70
CA ALA A 125 -10.55 9.87 -22.37
C ALA A 125 -9.37 10.24 -23.30
N ALA A 126 -8.15 9.84 -22.96
CA ALA A 126 -6.96 10.11 -23.77
C ALA A 126 -6.86 9.21 -25.02
N LEU A 127 -7.54 8.06 -25.01
CA LEU A 127 -7.54 7.07 -26.10
C LEU A 127 -8.83 7.07 -26.93
N SER A 128 -9.82 7.90 -26.58
CA SER A 128 -11.08 8.05 -27.32
C SER A 128 -10.97 9.05 -28.46
#